data_AF-A0A7V4AXD6-F1
#
_entry.id   AF-A0A7V4AXD6-F1
#
_cell.length_a   1.000
_cell.length_b   1.000
_cell.length_c   1.000
_cell.angle_alpha   90.00
_cell.angle_beta   90.00
_cell.angle_gamma   90.00
#
_symmetry.space_group_name_H-M   'P 1'
#
loop_
_entity.id
_entity.type
_entity.pdbx_description
1 polymer ?
#
loop_
_entity_poly.entity_id
_entity_poly.type
_entity_poly.pdbx_seq_one_letter_code
_entity_poly.pdbx_strand_id
1 'polypeptide(L)'
;MITKIEARNYKCFKFLSMDLERFQILVGPNASGKSTFLDVIQFVSDFVNHGNPQDPVFERAPTYQDVLWKKSGNGFEIAIEARIPDALMHLVPKHAACRYEFSIQSIDGELQIDGENLWLIPPV
;
A
#
# COMPACT_ATOMS: atom_id res chain seq x y z
N MET A 1 3.97 11.02 -9.35
CA MET A 1 3.99 11.45 -7.93
C MET A 1 2.82 10.78 -7.23
N ILE A 2 3.02 10.19 -6.04
CA ILE A 2 1.94 9.59 -5.24
C ILE A 2 1.04 10.70 -4.70
N THR A 3 -0.28 10.54 -4.85
CA THR A 3 -1.31 11.50 -4.47
C THR A 3 -2.26 10.97 -3.40
N LYS A 4 -2.29 9.65 -3.17
CA LYS A 4 -3.11 9.04 -2.13
C LYS A 4 -2.49 7.75 -1.63
N ILE A 5 -2.65 7.48 -0.34
CA ILE A 5 -2.30 6.22 0.30
C ILE A 5 -3.51 5.72 1.07
N GLU A 6 -3.83 4.45 0.88
CA GLU A 6 -4.84 3.72 1.65
C GLU A 6 -4.24 2.42 2.19
N ALA A 7 -4.66 2.06 3.39
CA ALA A 7 -4.33 0.77 3.99
C ALA A 7 -5.49 0.29 4.86
N ARG A 8 -5.73 -1.02 4.87
CA ARG A 8 -6.76 -1.64 5.68
C ARG A 8 -6.20 -2.85 6.41
N ASN A 9 -6.54 -2.98 7.68
CA ASN A 9 -6.06 -4.05 8.57
C ASN A 9 -4.53 -4.21 8.62
N TYR A 10 -3.77 -3.12 8.46
CA TYR A 10 -2.32 -3.15 8.40
C TYR A 10 -1.67 -2.52 9.65
N LYS A 11 -0.88 -3.30 10.39
CA LYS A 11 -0.15 -2.91 11.62
C LYS A 11 -1.02 -2.14 12.62
N CYS A 12 -0.92 -0.81 12.68
CA CYS A 12 -1.71 0.02 13.59
C CYS A 12 -2.95 0.66 12.95
N PHE A 13 -3.22 0.37 11.67
CA PHE A 13 -4.33 0.93 10.91
C PHE A 13 -5.42 -0.11 10.72
N LYS A 14 -6.59 0.12 11.34
CA LYS A 14 -7.82 -0.58 10.93
C LYS A 14 -8.23 -0.15 9.52
N PHE A 15 -8.24 1.16 9.30
CA PHE A 15 -8.48 1.82 8.02
C PHE A 15 -7.71 3.13 8.00
N LEU A 16 -6.98 3.37 6.91
CA LEU A 16 -6.26 4.60 6.60
C LEU A 16 -6.67 5.01 5.19
N SER A 17 -7.04 6.27 5.01
CA SER A 17 -7.14 6.93 3.72
C SER A 17 -6.59 8.34 3.87
N MET A 18 -5.52 8.64 3.16
CA MET A 18 -4.83 9.92 3.25
C MET A 18 -4.44 10.42 1.86
N ASP A 19 -4.95 11.60 1.50
CA ASP A 19 -4.48 12.33 0.33
C ASP A 19 -3.12 12.97 0.62
N LEU A 20 -2.26 13.01 -0.39
CA LEU A 20 -0.90 13.54 -0.30
C LEU A 20 -0.76 14.81 -1.14
N GLU A 21 -0.05 15.77 -0.57
CA GLU A 21 0.38 16.97 -1.27
C GLU A 21 1.87 16.92 -1.62
N ARG A 22 2.34 17.93 -2.37
CA ARG A 22 3.77 18.05 -2.74
C ARG A 22 4.71 18.16 -1.55
N PHE A 23 4.20 18.63 -0.43
CA PHE A 23 4.95 18.78 0.80
C PHE A 23 4.05 18.44 1.97
N GLN A 24 4.49 17.52 2.82
CA GLN A 24 3.70 17.03 3.94
C GLN A 24 4.59 16.86 5.18
N ILE A 25 4.06 17.30 6.33
CA ILE A 25 4.71 17.13 7.63
C ILE A 25 3.86 16.17 8.47
N LEU A 26 4.47 15.08 8.93
CA LEU A 26 3.82 14.11 9.81
C LEU A 26 4.18 14.42 11.28
N VAL A 27 3.22 14.92 12.05
CA VAL A 27 3.39 15.24 13.48
C VAL A 27 2.51 14.34 14.33
N GLY A 28 3.04 13.89 15.48
CA GLY A 28 2.27 13.13 16.46
C GLY A 28 3.17 12.38 17.46
N PRO A 29 2.61 11.85 18.56
CA PRO A 29 3.36 11.09 19.56
C PRO A 29 4.04 9.83 18.99
N ASN A 30 4.98 9.26 19.73
CA ASN A 30 5.53 7.94 19.37
C ASN A 30 4.42 6.88 19.31
N ALA A 31 4.59 5.89 18.44
CA ALA A 31 3.61 4.84 18.17
C ALA A 31 2.23 5.32 17.62
N SER A 32 2.11 6.59 17.19
CA SER A 32 0.89 7.10 16.53
C SER A 32 0.70 6.64 15.08
N GLY A 33 1.54 5.74 14.57
CA GLY A 33 1.46 5.22 13.20
C GLY A 33 2.25 5.97 12.12
N LYS A 34 3.04 6.99 12.46
CA LYS A 34 3.86 7.73 11.45
C LYS A 34 4.86 6.83 10.70
N SER A 35 5.60 6.00 11.43
CA SER A 35 6.52 5.03 10.81
C SER A 35 5.75 3.98 10.00
N THR A 36 4.60 3.53 10.51
CA THR A 36 3.71 2.61 9.78
C THR A 36 3.20 3.22 8.48
N PHE A 37 2.87 4.51 8.48
CA PHE A 37 2.44 5.23 7.29
C PHE A 37 3.53 5.25 6.21
N LEU A 38 4.77 5.60 6.56
CA LEU A 38 5.89 5.55 5.61
C LEU A 38 6.22 4.13 5.16
N ASP A 39 6.05 3.17 6.06
CA ASP A 39 6.24 1.75 5.78
C ASP A 39 5.22 1.19 4.77
N VAL A 40 4.00 1.73 4.67
CA VAL A 40 3.06 1.39 3.58
C VAL A 40 3.68 1.72 2.21
N ILE A 41 4.33 2.87 2.07
CA ILE A 41 5.00 3.26 0.81
C ILE A 41 6.16 2.32 0.51
N GLN A 42 6.98 2.03 1.53
CA GLN A 42 8.06 1.06 1.39
C GLN A 42 7.53 -0.32 1.01
N PHE A 43 6.38 -0.75 1.56
CA PHE A 43 5.79 -2.05 1.27
C PHE A 43 5.46 -2.16 -0.20
N VAL A 44 4.79 -1.15 -0.77
CA VAL A 44 4.47 -1.13 -2.20
C VAL A 44 5.73 -1.26 -3.04
N SER A 45 6.81 -0.54 -2.69
CA SER A 45 8.10 -0.64 -3.38
C SER A 45 8.67 -2.06 -3.32
N ASP A 46 8.75 -2.66 -2.13
CA ASP A 46 9.34 -4.00 -1.97
C ASP A 46 8.49 -5.07 -2.67
N PHE A 47 7.16 -4.96 -2.57
CA PHE A 47 6.22 -5.87 -3.22
C PHE A 47 6.36 -5.86 -4.75
N VAL A 48 6.42 -4.67 -5.36
CA VAL A 48 6.60 -4.53 -6.80
C VAL A 48 7.97 -5.03 -7.27
N ASN A 49 9.02 -4.85 -6.46
CA ASN A 49 10.39 -5.26 -6.84
C ASN A 49 10.65 -6.76 -6.63
N HIS A 50 10.08 -7.38 -5.59
CA HIS A 50 10.30 -8.80 -5.28
C HIS A 50 9.33 -9.74 -6.01
N GLY A 51 8.15 -9.24 -6.42
CA GLY A 51 7.15 -10.02 -7.14
C GLY A 51 6.55 -11.18 -6.32
N ASN A 52 6.72 -11.17 -4.99
CA ASN A 52 6.14 -12.15 -4.08
C ASN A 52 5.76 -11.48 -2.75
N PRO A 53 4.73 -12.01 -2.03
CA PRO A 53 4.28 -11.42 -0.77
C PRO A 53 5.13 -11.84 0.45
N GLN A 54 6.00 -12.86 0.35
CA GLN A 54 6.73 -13.37 1.51
C GLN A 54 7.81 -12.41 1.99
N ASP A 55 8.73 -12.02 1.11
CA ASP A 55 9.88 -11.18 1.51
C ASP A 55 9.40 -9.84 2.10
N PRO A 56 8.50 -9.08 1.44
CA PRO A 56 8.01 -7.81 1.99
C PRO A 56 7.31 -7.96 3.34
N VAL A 57 6.60 -9.07 3.60
CA VAL A 57 5.95 -9.30 4.89
C VAL A 57 6.98 -9.62 5.98
N PHE A 58 7.88 -10.57 5.73
CA PHE A 58 8.78 -11.07 6.76
C PHE A 58 9.97 -10.14 7.05
N GLU A 59 10.32 -9.24 6.12
CA GLU A 59 11.25 -8.14 6.40
C GLU A 59 10.71 -7.15 7.44
N ARG A 60 9.38 -7.06 7.58
CA ARG A 60 8.70 -6.09 8.46
C ARG A 60 8.35 -6.65 9.82
N ALA A 61 8.27 -7.97 9.92
CA ALA A 61 7.66 -8.65 11.03
C ALA A 61 8.07 -10.12 11.10
N PRO A 62 8.35 -10.67 12.30
CA PRO A 62 8.69 -12.09 12.44
C PRO A 62 7.55 -13.04 12.05
N THR A 63 6.29 -12.60 12.19
CA THR A 63 5.11 -13.39 11.85
C THR A 63 4.14 -12.58 11.01
N TYR A 64 3.34 -13.25 10.17
CA TYR A 64 2.29 -12.60 9.40
C TYR A 64 1.28 -11.87 10.29
N GLN A 65 0.94 -12.42 11.46
CA GLN A 65 0.02 -11.80 12.39
C GLN A 65 0.55 -10.44 12.88
N ASP A 66 1.87 -10.24 12.99
CA ASP A 66 2.43 -8.96 13.43
C ASP A 66 2.24 -7.82 12.41
N VAL A 67 1.98 -8.12 11.13
CA VAL A 67 1.59 -7.11 10.13
C VAL A 67 0.09 -6.82 10.10
N LEU A 68 -0.72 -7.61 10.79
CA LEU A 68 -2.17 -7.41 10.83
C LEU A 68 -2.59 -6.47 11.96
N TRP A 69 -3.67 -5.71 11.70
CA TRP A 69 -4.32 -4.91 12.73
C TRP A 69 -4.74 -5.77 13.91
N LYS A 70 -4.28 -5.41 15.12
CA LYS A 70 -4.48 -6.18 16.36
C LYS A 70 -4.06 -7.64 16.27
N LYS A 71 -3.17 -8.00 15.34
CA LYS A 71 -2.73 -9.38 15.11
C LYS A 71 -3.89 -10.35 14.83
N SER A 72 -4.93 -9.85 14.17
CA SER A 72 -6.18 -10.57 13.97
C SER A 72 -6.72 -10.33 12.55
N GLY A 73 -7.53 -11.27 12.07
CA GLY A 73 -8.02 -11.31 10.69
C GLY A 73 -7.18 -12.25 9.82
N ASN A 74 -7.53 -12.30 8.54
CA ASN A 74 -6.94 -13.19 7.54
C ASN A 74 -6.22 -12.44 6.42
N GLY A 75 -6.21 -11.10 6.46
CA GLY A 75 -5.82 -10.28 5.32
C GLY A 75 -5.56 -8.82 5.66
N PHE A 76 -4.70 -8.19 4.87
CA PHE A 76 -4.60 -6.73 4.79
C PHE A 76 -4.60 -6.27 3.33
N GLU A 77 -4.94 -5.00 3.13
CA GLU A 77 -5.05 -4.38 1.81
C GLU A 77 -4.22 -3.09 1.83
N ILE A 78 -3.51 -2.81 0.74
CA ILE A 78 -2.80 -1.55 0.52
C ILE A 78 -3.15 -1.04 -0.86
N ALA A 79 -3.34 0.27 -0.97
CA ALA A 79 -3.48 0.94 -2.25
C ALA A 79 -2.76 2.29 -2.26
N ILE A 80 -2.25 2.65 -3.44
CA ILE A 80 -1.72 3.98 -3.70
C ILE A 80 -2.31 4.53 -4.99
N GLU A 81 -2.48 5.85 -5.03
CA GLU A 81 -2.76 6.56 -6.28
C GLU A 81 -1.57 7.44 -6.63
N ALA A 82 -1.28 7.53 -7.92
CA ALA A 82 -0.21 8.36 -8.42
C ALA A 82 -0.58 9.02 -9.75
N ARG A 83 -0.09 10.25 -9.96
CA ARG A 83 -0.11 10.90 -11.28
C ARG A 83 0.74 10.10 -12.25
N ILE A 84 0.21 9.89 -13.46
CA ILE A 84 0.95 9.27 -14.56
C ILE A 84 2.06 10.24 -14.97
N PRO A 85 3.33 9.78 -15.07
CA PRO A 85 4.43 10.62 -15.54
C PRO A 85 4.19 11.16 -16.96
N ASP A 86 4.55 12.41 -17.23
CA ASP A 86 4.39 13.05 -18.55
C ASP A 86 4.96 12.22 -19.70
N ALA A 87 6.10 11.55 -19.46
CA ALA A 87 6.75 10.67 -20.41
C ALA A 87 5.89 9.46 -20.83
N LEU A 88 4.93 9.04 -20.01
CA LEU A 88 4.06 7.88 -20.26
C LEU A 88 2.66 8.28 -20.75
N MET A 89 2.31 9.57 -20.73
CA MET A 89 0.96 10.05 -21.10
C MET A 89 0.54 9.64 -22.53
N HIS A 90 1.50 9.52 -23.45
CA HIS A 90 1.24 9.10 -24.82
C HIS A 90 0.71 7.65 -24.93
N LEU A 91 1.01 6.78 -23.96
CA LEU A 91 0.52 5.39 -23.91
C LEU A 91 -0.92 5.31 -23.41
N VAL A 92 -1.37 6.30 -22.64
CA VAL A 92 -2.64 6.30 -21.90
C VAL A 92 -3.34 7.66 -22.01
N PRO A 93 -3.66 8.13 -23.24
CA PRO A 93 -4.01 9.53 -23.52
C PRO A 93 -5.32 10.01 -22.89
N LYS A 94 -6.14 9.11 -22.35
CA LYS A 94 -7.44 9.42 -21.70
C LYS A 94 -7.37 9.37 -20.17
N HIS A 95 -6.19 9.17 -19.60
CA HIS A 95 -6.00 8.98 -18.16
C HIS A 95 -4.96 9.95 -17.62
N ALA A 96 -5.13 10.38 -16.37
CA ALA A 96 -4.23 11.33 -15.70
C ALA A 96 -3.54 10.74 -14.48
N ALA A 97 -4.14 9.70 -13.89
CA ALA A 97 -3.62 9.01 -12.72
C ALA A 97 -3.77 7.51 -12.87
N CYS A 98 -3.05 6.77 -12.04
CA CYS A 98 -3.26 5.35 -11.84
C CYS A 98 -3.44 5.05 -10.35
N ARG A 99 -4.13 3.95 -10.07
CA ARG A 99 -4.23 3.35 -8.74
C ARG A 99 -3.67 1.95 -8.79
N TYR A 100 -2.72 1.67 -7.93
CA TYR A 100 -2.22 0.32 -7.71
C TYR A 100 -2.71 -0.16 -6.35
N GLU A 101 -3.32 -1.33 -6.32
CA GLU A 101 -3.84 -1.94 -5.09
C GLU A 101 -3.57 -3.44 -5.06
N PHE A 102 -3.33 -3.96 -3.86
CA PHE A 102 -3.21 -5.39 -3.63
C PHE A 102 -3.73 -5.79 -2.25
N SER A 103 -4.17 -7.05 -2.14
CA SER A 103 -4.53 -7.71 -0.89
C SER A 103 -3.67 -8.94 -0.68
N ILE A 104 -3.18 -9.11 0.55
CA ILE A 104 -2.42 -10.30 0.95
C ILE A 104 -3.17 -11.00 2.07
N GLN A 105 -3.42 -12.29 1.87
CA GLN A 105 -4.07 -13.15 2.86
C GLN A 105 -3.16 -14.31 3.25
N SER A 106 -3.42 -14.91 4.41
CA SER A 106 -2.84 -16.19 4.79
C SER A 106 -3.89 -17.29 4.73
N ILE A 107 -3.63 -18.30 3.90
CA ILE A 107 -4.47 -19.50 3.75
C ILE A 107 -3.60 -20.70 4.09
N ASP A 108 -4.03 -21.48 5.08
CA ASP A 108 -3.31 -22.67 5.58
C ASP A 108 -1.83 -22.43 5.94
N GLY A 109 -1.50 -21.19 6.36
CA GLY A 109 -0.15 -20.79 6.75
C GLY A 109 0.72 -20.27 5.60
N GLU A 110 0.23 -20.29 4.37
CA GLU A 110 0.90 -19.71 3.20
C GLU A 110 0.37 -18.31 2.89
N LEU A 111 1.27 -17.40 2.51
CA LEU A 111 0.90 -16.05 2.08
C LEU A 111 0.52 -16.07 0.60
N GLN A 112 -0.65 -15.54 0.30
CA GLN A 112 -1.20 -15.50 -1.05
C GLN A 112 -1.66 -14.08 -1.38
N ILE A 113 -1.50 -13.71 -2.64
CA ILE A 113 -2.08 -12.49 -3.21
C ILE A 113 -3.53 -12.84 -3.56
N ASP A 114 -4.47 -12.22 -2.85
CA ASP A 114 -5.90 -12.45 -3.03
C ASP A 114 -6.47 -11.53 -4.13
N GLY A 115 -5.86 -10.38 -4.34
CA GLY A 115 -6.16 -9.46 -5.44
C GLY A 115 -4.99 -8.52 -5.70
N GLU A 116 -4.78 -8.18 -6.96
CA GLU A 116 -3.81 -7.19 -7.41
C GLU A 116 -4.33 -6.51 -8.67
N ASN A 117 -4.46 -5.18 -8.64
CA ASN A 117 -5.00 -4.40 -9.75
C ASN A 117 -4.20 -3.13 -9.98
N LEU A 118 -4.03 -2.79 -11.26
CA LEU A 118 -3.60 -1.47 -11.70
C LEU A 118 -4.74 -0.82 -12.49
N TRP A 119 -5.38 0.17 -11.89
CA TRP A 119 -6.45 0.96 -12.50
C TRP A 119 -5.88 2.20 -13.16
N LEU A 120 -6.36 2.53 -14.35
CA LEU A 120 -6.13 3.82 -14.98
C LEU A 120 -7.33 4.72 -14.68
N ILE A 121 -7.06 5.93 -14.19
CA ILE A 121 -8.07 6.88 -13.73
C ILE A 121 -8.16 8.04 -14.73
N PRO A 122 -9.35 8.32 -15.31
CA PRO A 122 -9.54 9.45 -16.19
C PRO A 122 -9.31 10.78 -15.45
N PRO A 123 -8.99 11.88 -16.15
CA PRO A 123 -8.98 13.20 -15.54
C PRO A 123 -10.36 13.53 -14.95
N VAL A 124 -10.37 14.17 -13.78
CA VAL A 124 -11.56 14.72 -13.13
C VAL A 124 -11.98 16.01 -13.81
#